data_AF-B1H0B9-F1
#
_entry.id   AF-B1H0B9-F1
#
_cell.length_a   1.000
_cell.length_b   1.000
_cell.length_c   1.000
_cell.angle_alpha   90.00
_cell.angle_beta   90.00
_cell.angle_gamma   90.00
#
_symmetry.space_group_name_H-M   'P 1'
#
loop_
_entity.id
_entity.type
_entity.pdbx_description
1 polymer ?
#
loop_
_entity_poly.entity_id
_entity_poly.type
_entity_poly.pdbx_seq_one_letter_code
_entity_poly.pdbx_strand_id
1 'polypeptide(L)'
;MEIIQKFGLEAKLFLFQLINFLIIVFILKKFLFAPLKKILDERKRKIEQSLQDAENAKIALENASEKKKNILAKAKSSADTLMATVKVSIKETKEKAVIEAKQRSEQIIDEAKQKAATEFESMNKKIGKISVDISGKVMSKVLSDLFTETEKQKLMSRALEKIDENIKN
;
A
#
# COMPACT_ATOMS: atom_id res chain seq x y z
N MET A 1 -43.09 -57.78 -96.69
CA MET A 1 -42.55 -58.58 -95.56
C MET A 1 -41.27 -57.99 -94.94
N GLU A 2 -40.85 -56.76 -95.30
CA GLU A 2 -39.57 -56.18 -94.81
C GLU A 2 -39.65 -55.57 -93.40
N ILE A 3 -40.85 -55.20 -92.93
CA ILE A 3 -41.03 -54.50 -91.66
C ILE A 3 -40.64 -55.38 -90.46
N ILE A 4 -40.91 -56.69 -90.49
CA ILE A 4 -40.61 -57.60 -89.37
C ILE A 4 -39.09 -57.84 -89.24
N GLN A 5 -38.35 -57.92 -90.36
CA GLN A 5 -36.89 -58.04 -90.33
C GLN A 5 -36.21 -56.72 -89.92
N LYS A 6 -36.73 -55.57 -90.36
CA LYS A 6 -36.29 -54.25 -89.86
C LYS A 6 -36.55 -54.11 -88.36
N PHE A 7 -37.70 -54.56 -87.86
CA PHE A 7 -38.05 -54.50 -86.43
C PHE A 7 -37.09 -55.33 -85.56
N GLY A 8 -36.64 -56.50 -86.03
CA GLY A 8 -35.63 -57.31 -85.32
C GLY A 8 -34.25 -56.64 -85.24
N LEU A 9 -33.82 -55.97 -86.31
CA LEU A 9 -32.59 -55.16 -86.31
C LEU A 9 -32.74 -53.91 -85.43
N GLU A 10 -33.88 -53.24 -85.49
CA GLU A 10 -34.20 -52.08 -84.64
C GLU A 10 -34.25 -52.44 -83.16
N ALA A 11 -34.83 -53.58 -82.79
CA ALA A 11 -34.85 -54.06 -81.40
C ALA A 11 -33.44 -54.35 -80.87
N LYS A 12 -32.57 -54.97 -81.69
CA LYS A 12 -31.16 -55.20 -81.34
C LYS A 12 -30.40 -53.89 -81.16
N LEU A 13 -30.55 -52.93 -82.08
CA LEU A 13 -29.94 -51.60 -81.98
C LEU A 13 -30.44 -50.83 -80.74
N PHE A 14 -31.74 -50.87 -80.48
CA PHE A 14 -32.35 -50.26 -79.30
C PHE A 14 -31.80 -50.87 -78.01
N LEU A 15 -31.62 -52.19 -77.94
CA LEU A 15 -31.02 -52.85 -76.79
C LEU A 15 -29.56 -52.43 -76.58
N PHE A 16 -28.75 -52.32 -77.63
CA PHE A 16 -27.38 -51.79 -77.53
C PHE A 16 -27.37 -50.33 -77.08
N GLN A 17 -28.27 -49.49 -77.57
CA GLN A 17 -28.39 -48.09 -77.14
C GLN A 17 -28.82 -47.99 -75.67
N LEU A 18 -29.72 -48.86 -75.21
CA LEU A 18 -30.13 -48.93 -73.82
C LEU A 18 -28.98 -49.37 -72.91
N ILE A 19 -28.21 -50.38 -73.32
CA ILE A 19 -27.01 -50.82 -72.60
C ILE A 19 -25.98 -49.67 -72.53
N ASN A 20 -25.74 -48.96 -73.63
CA ASN A 20 -24.84 -47.79 -73.67
C ASN A 20 -25.31 -46.67 -72.73
N PHE A 21 -26.61 -46.35 -72.75
CA PHE A 21 -27.21 -45.38 -71.83
C PHE A 21 -27.02 -45.80 -70.36
N LEU A 22 -27.26 -47.07 -70.03
CA LEU A 22 -27.06 -47.60 -68.68
C LEU A 22 -25.59 -47.57 -68.25
N ILE A 23 -24.65 -47.83 -69.16
CA ILE A 23 -23.21 -47.72 -68.89
C ILE A 23 -22.84 -46.27 -68.57
N ILE A 24 -23.30 -45.30 -69.37
CA ILE A 24 -23.05 -43.87 -69.13
C ILE A 24 -23.66 -43.43 -67.80
N VAL A 25 -24.91 -43.81 -67.51
CA VAL A 25 -25.56 -43.50 -66.22
C VAL A 25 -24.79 -44.12 -65.05
N PHE A 26 -24.30 -45.36 -65.18
CA PHE A 26 -23.49 -46.00 -64.14
C PHE A 26 -22.16 -45.28 -63.92
N ILE A 27 -21.47 -44.87 -65.00
CA ILE A 27 -20.23 -44.09 -64.93
C ILE A 27 -20.52 -42.73 -64.29
N LEU A 28 -21.53 -41.99 -64.74
CA LEU A 28 -21.90 -40.70 -64.14
C LEU A 28 -22.27 -40.85 -62.66
N LYS A 29 -23.05 -41.89 -62.31
CA LYS A 29 -23.40 -42.20 -60.91
C LYS A 29 -22.16 -42.39 -60.04
N LYS A 30 -21.15 -43.11 -60.53
CA LYS A 30 -19.94 -43.40 -59.77
C LYS A 30 -18.94 -42.25 -59.76
N PHE A 31 -18.73 -41.59 -60.90
CA PHE A 31 -17.68 -40.61 -61.11
C PHE A 31 -18.10 -39.16 -60.89
N LEU A 32 -19.38 -38.79 -61.06
CA LEU A 32 -19.83 -37.40 -60.93
C LEU A 32 -20.49 -37.12 -59.57
N PHE A 33 -21.37 -38.02 -59.10
CA PHE A 33 -22.06 -37.81 -57.83
C PHE A 33 -21.12 -37.85 -56.63
N ALA A 34 -20.10 -38.72 -56.64
CA ALA A 34 -19.15 -38.82 -55.53
C ALA A 34 -18.32 -37.53 -55.36
N PRO A 35 -17.67 -36.96 -56.39
CA PRO A 35 -17.01 -35.66 -56.28
C PRO A 35 -17.96 -34.50 -55.98
N LEU A 36 -19.16 -34.48 -56.59
CA LEU A 36 -20.13 -33.41 -56.37
C LEU A 36 -20.60 -33.40 -54.92
N LYS A 37 -20.92 -34.57 -54.35
CA LYS A 37 -21.29 -34.69 -52.94
C LYS A 37 -20.14 -34.25 -52.03
N LYS A 38 -18.89 -34.66 -52.32
CA LYS A 38 -17.72 -34.23 -51.54
C LYS A 38 -17.55 -32.72 -51.53
N ILE A 39 -17.74 -32.04 -52.66
CA ILE A 39 -17.66 -30.56 -52.76
C ILE A 39 -18.78 -29.89 -51.96
N LEU A 40 -20.00 -30.40 -52.03
CA LEU A 40 -21.14 -29.88 -51.28
C LEU A 40 -20.97 -30.09 -49.76
N ASP A 41 -20.53 -31.27 -49.35
CA ASP A 41 -20.24 -31.59 -47.94
C ASP A 41 -19.08 -30.74 -47.40
N GLU A 42 -18.02 -30.53 -48.20
CA GLU A 42 -16.91 -29.65 -47.81
C GLU A 42 -17.34 -28.19 -47.69
N ARG A 43 -18.17 -27.69 -48.62
CA ARG A 43 -18.75 -26.34 -48.54
C ARG A 43 -19.65 -26.20 -47.31
N LYS A 44 -20.53 -27.17 -47.06
CA LYS A 44 -21.40 -27.17 -45.88
C LYS A 44 -20.57 -27.13 -44.60
N ARG A 45 -19.56 -27.98 -44.48
CA ARG A 45 -18.65 -28.01 -43.34
C ARG A 45 -17.91 -26.69 -43.15
N LYS A 46 -17.39 -26.08 -44.22
CA LYS A 46 -16.68 -24.78 -44.13
C LYS A 46 -17.61 -23.66 -43.68
N ILE A 47 -18.84 -23.62 -44.17
CA ILE A 47 -19.84 -22.62 -43.76
C ILE A 47 -20.21 -22.81 -42.30
N GLU A 48 -20.49 -24.04 -41.88
CA GLU A 48 -20.84 -24.37 -40.50
C GLU A 48 -19.69 -24.01 -39.54
N GLN A 49 -18.45 -24.38 -39.89
CA GLN A 49 -17.25 -23.98 -39.13
C GLN A 49 -17.09 -22.45 -39.08
N SER A 50 -17.27 -21.75 -40.19
CA SER A 50 -17.11 -20.29 -40.23
C SER A 50 -18.18 -19.57 -39.39
N LEU A 51 -19.42 -20.08 -39.37
CA LEU A 51 -20.49 -19.55 -38.53
C LEU A 51 -20.19 -19.82 -37.04
N GLN A 52 -19.75 -21.04 -36.71
CA GLN A 52 -19.37 -21.41 -35.35
C GLN A 52 -18.18 -20.57 -34.85
N ASP A 53 -17.17 -20.36 -35.68
CA ASP A 53 -16.00 -19.53 -35.35
C ASP A 53 -16.40 -18.07 -35.14
N ALA A 54 -17.30 -17.53 -35.97
CA ALA A 54 -17.83 -16.17 -35.81
C ALA A 54 -18.64 -16.01 -34.52
N GLU A 55 -19.47 -16.99 -34.17
CA GLU A 55 -20.23 -16.99 -32.91
C GLU A 55 -19.29 -17.09 -31.70
N ASN A 56 -18.33 -18.01 -31.73
CA ASN A 56 -17.31 -18.16 -30.69
C ASN A 56 -16.48 -16.87 -30.51
N ALA A 57 -16.08 -16.22 -31.61
CA ALA A 57 -15.34 -14.96 -31.57
C ALA A 57 -16.18 -13.83 -30.93
N LYS A 58 -17.48 -13.76 -31.25
CA LYS A 58 -18.41 -12.79 -30.64
C LYS A 58 -18.54 -13.02 -29.13
N ILE A 59 -18.77 -14.28 -28.72
CA ILE A 59 -18.86 -14.66 -27.30
C ILE A 59 -17.55 -14.37 -26.56
N ALA A 60 -16.40 -14.67 -27.17
CA ALA A 60 -15.09 -14.37 -26.60
C ALA A 60 -14.87 -12.87 -26.42
N LEU A 61 -15.29 -12.04 -27.39
CA LEU A 61 -15.20 -10.59 -27.33
C LEU A 61 -16.10 -10.00 -26.23
N GLU A 62 -17.35 -10.48 -26.12
CA GLU A 62 -18.28 -10.07 -25.08
C GLU A 62 -17.74 -10.43 -23.68
N ASN A 63 -17.27 -11.67 -23.50
CA ASN A 63 -16.64 -12.13 -22.27
C ASN A 63 -15.38 -11.34 -21.92
N ALA A 64 -14.54 -11.01 -22.90
CA ALA A 64 -13.33 -10.21 -22.69
C ALA A 64 -13.68 -8.77 -22.29
N SER A 65 -14.71 -8.18 -22.91
CA SER A 65 -15.22 -6.85 -22.58
C SER A 65 -15.79 -6.80 -21.15
N GLU A 66 -16.56 -7.81 -20.77
CA GLU A 66 -17.11 -7.94 -19.41
C GLU A 66 -15.99 -8.13 -18.37
N LYS A 67 -15.05 -9.05 -18.62
CA LYS A 67 -13.86 -9.24 -17.76
C LYS A 67 -13.07 -7.95 -17.61
N LYS A 68 -12.84 -7.20 -18.70
CA LYS A 68 -12.17 -5.90 -18.66
C LYS A 68 -12.91 -4.90 -17.78
N LYS A 69 -14.23 -4.76 -17.94
CA LYS A 69 -15.06 -3.88 -17.10
C LYS A 69 -14.98 -4.29 -15.62
N ASN A 70 -15.09 -5.58 -15.32
CA ASN A 70 -14.99 -6.10 -13.96
C ASN A 70 -13.61 -5.87 -13.34
N ILE A 71 -12.52 -6.08 -14.09
CA ILE A 71 -11.15 -5.79 -13.62
C ILE A 71 -10.98 -4.30 -13.33
N LEU A 72 -11.43 -3.42 -14.23
CA LEU A 72 -11.35 -1.97 -14.02
C LEU A 72 -12.18 -1.51 -12.81
N ALA A 73 -13.39 -2.05 -12.64
CA ALA A 73 -14.24 -1.75 -11.49
C ALA A 73 -13.60 -2.20 -10.18
N LYS A 74 -13.05 -3.43 -10.12
CA LYS A 74 -12.33 -3.96 -8.96
C LYS A 74 -11.06 -3.15 -8.66
N ALA A 75 -10.29 -2.79 -9.69
CA ALA A 75 -9.09 -1.96 -9.53
C ALA A 75 -9.43 -0.58 -8.96
N LYS A 76 -10.49 0.06 -9.47
CA LYS A 76 -10.98 1.35 -8.96
C LYS A 76 -11.44 1.25 -7.51
N SER A 77 -12.27 0.25 -7.18
CA SER A 77 -12.73 0.01 -5.81
C SER A 77 -11.57 -0.26 -4.84
N SER A 78 -10.56 -1.02 -5.28
CA SER A 78 -9.35 -1.30 -4.49
C SER A 78 -8.51 -0.04 -4.27
N ALA A 79 -8.37 0.81 -5.31
CA ALA A 79 -7.69 2.08 -5.22
C ALA A 79 -8.41 3.06 -4.28
N ASP A 80 -9.74 3.16 -4.38
CA ASP A 80 -10.55 4.01 -3.50
C ASP A 80 -10.43 3.55 -2.04
N THR A 81 -10.47 2.23 -1.80
CA THR A 81 -10.28 1.64 -0.46
C THR A 81 -8.88 1.93 0.08
N LEU A 82 -7.84 1.75 -0.74
CA LEU A 82 -6.46 2.06 -0.36
C LEU A 82 -6.30 3.54 -0.01
N MET A 83 -6.87 4.44 -0.81
CA MET A 83 -6.83 5.88 -0.54
C MET A 83 -7.58 6.25 0.74
N ALA A 84 -8.70 5.59 1.05
CA ALA A 84 -9.41 5.78 2.31
C ALA A 84 -8.54 5.35 3.51
N THR A 85 -7.94 4.15 3.45
CA THR A 85 -7.03 3.63 4.49
C THR A 85 -5.81 4.53 4.69
N VAL A 86 -5.19 5.01 3.60
CA VAL A 86 -4.05 5.93 3.64
C VAL A 86 -4.45 7.25 4.32
N LYS A 87 -5.62 7.82 3.99
CA LYS A 87 -6.10 9.05 4.64
C LYS A 87 -6.32 8.87 6.14
N VAL A 88 -6.88 7.74 6.57
CA VAL A 88 -7.06 7.41 7.99
C VAL A 88 -5.69 7.28 8.67
N SER A 89 -4.77 6.50 8.10
CA SER A 89 -3.42 6.31 8.65
C SER A 89 -2.63 7.61 8.75
N ILE A 90 -2.73 8.50 7.76
CA ILE A 90 -2.11 9.84 7.79
C ILE A 90 -2.69 10.67 8.94
N LYS A 91 -4.03 10.65 9.11
CA LYS A 91 -4.69 11.39 10.20
C LYS A 91 -4.24 10.87 11.56
N GLU A 92 -4.24 9.56 11.78
CA GLU A 92 -3.78 8.92 13.01
C GLU A 92 -2.31 9.21 13.30
N THR A 93 -1.44 9.12 12.28
CA THR A 93 0.00 9.43 12.42
C THR A 93 0.21 10.89 12.78
N LYS A 94 -0.53 11.81 12.15
CA LYS A 94 -0.47 13.24 12.47
C LYS A 94 -0.95 13.52 13.90
N GLU A 95 -2.04 12.90 14.32
CA GLU A 95 -2.56 13.04 15.69
C GLU A 95 -1.57 12.51 16.72
N LYS A 96 -1.00 11.31 16.49
CA LYS A 96 0.08 10.76 17.33
C LYS A 96 1.28 11.68 17.40
N ALA A 97 1.77 12.17 16.25
CA ALA A 97 2.91 13.09 16.22
C ALA A 97 2.63 14.39 17.00
N VAL A 98 1.41 14.93 16.94
CA VAL A 98 1.01 16.12 17.72
C VAL A 98 0.97 15.81 19.21
N ILE A 99 0.44 14.65 19.62
CA ILE A 99 0.39 14.24 21.03
C ILE A 99 1.82 14.04 21.57
N GLU A 100 2.67 13.31 20.85
CA GLU A 100 4.07 13.09 21.23
C GLU A 100 4.85 14.41 21.30
N ALA A 101 4.63 15.33 20.35
CA ALA A 101 5.25 16.65 20.39
C ALA A 101 4.81 17.46 21.61
N LYS A 102 3.53 17.42 21.99
CA LYS A 102 3.02 18.06 23.21
C LYS A 102 3.63 17.46 24.47
N GLN A 103 3.66 16.12 24.57
CA GLN A 103 4.26 15.42 25.71
C GLN A 103 5.76 15.75 25.85
N ARG A 104 6.51 15.76 24.75
CA ARG A 104 7.92 16.17 24.76
C ARG A 104 8.08 17.63 25.16
N SER A 105 7.21 18.51 24.68
CA SER A 105 7.23 19.92 25.07
C SER A 105 6.97 20.12 26.56
N GLU A 106 5.98 19.41 27.13
CA GLU A 106 5.68 19.43 28.56
C GLU A 106 6.87 18.90 29.38
N GLN A 107 7.46 17.78 28.96
CA GLN A 107 8.65 17.22 29.60
C GLN A 107 9.82 18.22 29.59
N ILE A 108 10.09 18.88 28.45
CA ILE A 108 11.14 19.91 28.35
C ILE A 108 10.88 21.07 29.32
N ILE A 109 9.62 21.52 29.42
CA ILE A 109 9.24 22.61 30.34
C ILE A 109 9.45 22.17 31.80
N ASP A 110 9.07 20.95 32.16
CA ASP A 110 9.21 20.45 33.53
C ASP A 110 10.68 20.22 33.90
N GLU A 111 11.48 19.67 32.98
CA GLU A 111 12.94 19.58 33.16
C GLU A 111 13.60 20.95 33.31
N ALA A 112 13.17 21.95 32.52
CA ALA A 112 13.66 23.32 32.63
C ALA A 112 13.30 23.96 33.98
N LYS A 113 12.07 23.74 34.48
CA LYS A 113 11.65 24.21 35.82
C LYS A 113 12.46 23.56 36.93
N GLN A 114 12.70 22.25 36.86
CA GLN A 114 13.51 21.53 37.86
C GLN A 114 14.96 22.02 37.88
N LYS A 115 15.56 22.22 36.70
CA LYS A 115 16.91 22.80 36.58
C LYS A 115 16.95 24.22 37.15
N ALA A 116 15.98 25.07 36.80
CA ALA A 116 15.91 26.44 37.33
C ALA A 116 15.76 26.47 38.86
N ALA A 117 14.94 25.58 39.44
CA ALA A 117 14.79 25.48 40.90
C ALA A 117 16.11 25.04 41.58
N THR A 118 16.80 24.06 41.00
CA THR A 118 18.10 23.57 41.51
C THR A 118 19.19 24.64 41.41
N GLU A 119 19.23 25.37 40.29
CA GLU A 119 20.14 26.50 40.09
C GLU A 119 19.86 27.64 41.07
N PHE A 120 18.59 27.96 41.32
CA PHE A 120 18.18 28.97 42.30
C PHE A 120 18.60 28.58 43.72
N GLU A 121 18.42 27.32 44.13
CA GLU A 121 18.87 26.83 45.43
C GLU A 121 20.40 26.91 45.58
N SER A 122 21.14 26.50 44.54
CA SER A 122 22.61 26.59 44.49
C SER A 122 23.08 28.05 44.56
N MET A 123 22.40 28.95 43.85
CA MET A 123 22.68 30.39 43.88
C MET A 123 22.43 30.97 45.28
N ASN A 124 21.32 30.62 45.94
CA ASN A 124 21.04 31.06 47.30
C ASN A 124 22.08 30.56 48.31
N LYS A 125 22.54 29.31 48.20
CA LYS A 125 23.63 28.77 49.03
C LYS A 125 24.94 29.54 48.80
N LYS A 126 25.27 29.86 47.55
CA LYS A 126 26.45 30.67 47.21
C LYS A 126 26.34 32.10 47.77
N ILE A 127 25.18 32.75 47.63
CA ILE A 127 24.92 34.07 48.20
C ILE A 127 25.07 34.03 49.72
N GLY A 128 24.47 33.05 50.40
CA GLY A 128 24.61 32.87 51.84
C GLY A 128 26.07 32.74 52.29
N LYS A 129 26.87 31.92 51.57
CA LYS A 129 28.31 31.77 51.84
C LYS A 129 29.09 33.08 51.62
N ILE A 130 28.81 33.80 50.54
CA ILE A 130 29.44 35.10 50.25
C ILE A 130 29.09 36.12 51.34
N SER A 131 27.83 36.18 51.78
CA SER A 131 27.40 37.07 52.87
C SER A 131 28.09 36.78 54.19
N VAL A 132 28.28 35.50 54.54
CA VAL A 132 29.04 35.10 55.74
C VAL A 132 30.52 35.48 55.61
N ASP A 133 31.14 35.25 54.45
CA ASP A 133 32.54 35.61 54.20
C ASP A 133 32.77 37.13 54.28
N ILE A 134 31.89 37.93 53.67
CA ILE A 134 31.93 39.40 53.75
C ILE A 134 31.75 39.85 55.21
N SER A 135 30.77 39.31 55.94
CA SER A 135 30.54 39.67 57.35
C SER A 135 31.75 39.31 58.22
N GLY A 136 32.36 38.14 57.99
CA GLY A 136 33.57 37.71 58.69
C GLY A 136 34.76 38.64 58.42
N LYS A 137 34.97 39.06 57.15
CA LYS A 137 36.02 40.01 56.77
C LYS A 137 35.80 41.40 57.38
N VAL A 138 34.57 41.91 57.34
CA VAL A 138 34.21 43.20 57.96
C VAL A 138 34.43 43.14 59.47
N MET A 139 33.95 42.09 60.14
CA MET A 139 34.14 41.92 61.58
C MET A 139 35.63 41.80 61.95
N SER A 140 36.41 41.03 61.17
CA SER A 140 37.85 40.92 61.36
C SER A 140 38.56 42.26 61.21
N LYS A 141 38.13 43.10 60.24
CA LYS A 141 38.71 44.42 59.98
C LYS A 141 38.35 45.43 61.06
N VAL A 142 37.10 45.46 61.50
CA VAL A 142 36.65 46.31 62.61
C VAL A 142 37.35 45.91 63.92
N LEU A 143 37.47 44.59 64.17
CA LEU A 143 38.16 44.08 65.35
C LEU A 143 39.65 44.42 65.33
N SER A 144 40.31 44.38 64.16
CA SER A 144 41.72 44.77 64.02
C SER A 144 41.95 46.26 64.21
N ASP A 145 41.02 47.12 63.80
CA ASP A 145 41.20 48.56 63.76
C ASP A 145 40.81 49.26 65.09
N LEU A 146 39.91 48.67 65.90
CA LEU A 146 39.36 49.32 67.10
C LEU A 146 39.82 48.74 68.44
N PHE A 147 40.36 47.52 68.48
CA PHE A 147 40.60 46.81 69.74
C PHE A 147 42.07 46.43 69.92
N THR A 148 42.57 46.59 71.15
CA THR A 148 43.85 46.02 71.58
C THR A 148 43.78 44.49 71.63
N GLU A 149 44.91 43.78 71.53
CA GLU A 149 44.92 42.31 71.53
C GLU A 149 44.18 41.70 72.75
N THR A 150 44.25 42.35 73.90
CA THR A 150 43.55 41.94 75.12
C THR A 150 42.03 42.03 74.97
N GLU A 151 41.52 43.08 74.32
CA GLU A 151 40.09 43.25 74.08
C GLU A 151 39.58 42.28 73.01
N LYS A 152 40.39 41.99 71.97
CA LYS A 152 40.08 40.97 70.96
C LYS A 152 39.86 39.60 71.59
N GLN A 153 40.75 39.18 72.49
CA GLN A 153 40.64 37.89 73.17
C GLN A 153 39.37 37.80 74.03
N LYS A 154 39.06 38.86 74.78
CA LYS A 154 37.85 38.90 75.62
C LYS A 154 36.55 38.91 74.81
N LEU A 155 36.54 39.54 73.64
CA LEU A 155 35.41 39.50 72.72
C LEU A 155 35.26 38.14 72.04
N MET A 156 36.37 37.53 71.61
CA MET A 156 36.36 36.18 71.03
C MET A 156 35.85 35.13 72.01
N SER A 157 36.28 35.18 73.28
CA SER A 157 35.81 34.23 74.30
C SER A 157 34.31 34.36 74.54
N ARG A 158 33.78 35.60 74.64
CA ARG A 158 32.34 35.86 74.77
C ARG A 158 31.55 35.43 73.54
N ALA A 159 32.11 35.59 72.34
CA ALA A 159 31.48 35.15 71.10
C ALA A 159 31.40 33.62 71.03
N LEU A 160 32.48 32.92 71.40
CA LEU A 160 32.51 31.45 71.45
C LEU A 160 31.52 30.90 72.48
N GLU A 161 31.43 31.52 73.66
CA GLU A 161 30.49 31.15 74.71
C GLU A 161 29.03 31.27 74.22
N LYS A 162 28.69 32.39 73.57
CA LYS A 162 27.35 32.58 72.98
C LYS A 162 27.03 31.63 71.81
N ILE A 163 28.03 31.20 71.06
CA ILE A 163 27.83 30.20 69.99
C ILE A 163 27.57 28.83 70.62
N ASP A 164 28.29 28.45 71.67
CA ASP A 164 28.08 27.18 72.38
C ASP A 164 26.70 27.13 73.05
N GLU A 165 26.23 28.24 73.63
CA GLU A 165 24.86 28.35 74.17
C GLU A 165 23.77 28.15 73.12
N ASN A 166 23.97 28.64 71.88
CA ASN A 166 23.01 28.47 70.79
C ASN A 166 23.05 27.08 70.14
N ILE A 167 24.15 26.34 70.27
CA ILE A 167 24.25 24.95 69.74
C ILE A 167 23.66 23.94 70.74
N LYS A 168 23.64 24.25 72.03
CA LYS A 168 23.09 23.37 73.09
C LYS A 168 21.57 23.49 73.29
N ASN A 169 20.94 24.54 72.76
CA ASN A 169 19.48 24.73 72.75
C ASN A 169 18.90 24.34 71.39
#